data_AF-A0A830GVR4-F1
#
_entry.id   AF-A0A830GVR4-F1
#
_cell.length_a   1.000
_cell.length_b   1.000
_cell.length_c   1.000
_cell.angle_alpha   90.00
_cell.angle_beta   90.00
_cell.angle_gamma   90.00
#
_symmetry.space_group_name_H-M   'P 1'
#
loop_
_entity.id
_entity.type
_entity.pdbx_description
1 polymer ?
#
loop_
_entity_poly.entity_id
_entity_poly.type
_entity_poly.pdbx_seq_one_letter_code
_entity_poly.pdbx_strand_id
1 'polypeptide(L)' 'MGGYYTHDYPITVEQLRDMGIKVSTNVPPEAYQLMSLYPQARTNRPGIEYLPYPAIPRPNVKEVNR' A
#
# COMPACT_ATOMS: atom_id res chain seq x y z
N MET A 1 -17.18 -1.83 26.14
CA MET A 1 -16.25 -2.95 25.95
C MET A 1 -15.52 -2.73 24.63
N GLY A 2 -14.24 -2.39 24.67
CA GLY A 2 -13.43 -2.17 23.47
C GLY A 2 -12.94 -3.50 22.91
N GLY A 3 -12.98 -3.68 21.59
CA GLY A 3 -12.48 -4.88 20.94
C GLY A 3 -10.98 -5.06 21.18
N TYR A 4 -10.58 -6.25 21.61
CA TYR A 4 -9.17 -6.63 21.82
C TYR A 4 -8.42 -6.82 20.49
N TYR A 5 -9.15 -6.92 19.37
CA TYR A 5 -8.61 -7.09 18.03
C TYR A 5 -9.08 -5.95 17.11
N THR A 6 -8.14 -5.26 16.47
CA THR A 6 -8.41 -4.34 15.36
C THR A 6 -8.47 -5.13 14.04
N HIS A 7 -8.97 -4.51 12.96
CA HIS A 7 -8.94 -5.12 11.62
C HIS A 7 -7.52 -5.52 11.16
N ASP A 8 -6.50 -4.87 11.69
CA ASP A 8 -5.11 -5.07 11.30
C ASP A 8 -4.36 -6.06 12.21
N TYR A 9 -5.05 -6.79 13.10
CA TYR A 9 -4.38 -7.79 13.93
C TYR A 9 -3.99 -9.02 13.10
N PRO A 10 -2.70 -9.25 12.80
CA PRO A 10 -2.31 -10.40 12.01
C PRO A 10 -2.41 -11.67 12.85
N ILE A 11 -2.92 -12.75 12.26
CA ILE A 11 -2.89 -14.07 12.89
C ILE A 11 -1.52 -14.69 12.62
N THR A 12 -0.77 -15.01 13.68
CA THR A 12 0.57 -15.60 13.56
C THR A 12 0.53 -17.10 13.30
N VAL A 13 1.67 -17.66 12.88
CA VAL A 13 1.83 -19.11 12.67
C VAL A 13 1.58 -19.88 13.97
N GLU A 14 2.05 -19.37 15.10
CA GLU A 14 1.86 -19.95 16.43
C GLU A 14 0.37 -20.02 16.77
N GLN A 15 -0.36 -18.92 16.55
CA GLN A 15 -1.80 -18.88 16.82
C GLN A 15 -2.57 -19.88 15.97
N LEU A 16 -2.23 -20.02 14.68
CA LEU A 16 -2.86 -21.01 13.81
C LEU A 16 -2.55 -22.45 14.28
N ARG A 17 -1.34 -22.71 14.76
CA ARG A 17 -0.97 -24.03 15.32
C ARG A 17 -1.75 -24.32 16.61
N ASP A 18 -1.92 -23.33 17.49
CA ASP A 18 -2.71 -23.46 18.71
C ASP A 18 -4.20 -23.72 18.41
N MET A 19 -4.70 -23.23 17.27
CA MET A 19 -6.03 -23.53 16.76
C MET A 19 -6.15 -24.94 16.13
N GLY A 20 -5.07 -25.74 16.11
CA GLY A 20 -5.05 -27.07 15.50
C GLY A 20 -5.02 -27.06 13.97
N ILE A 21 -4.75 -25.90 13.35
CA ILE A 21 -4.65 -25.77 11.90
C ILE A 21 -3.28 -26.29 11.46
N LYS A 22 -3.27 -27.17 10.44
CA LYS A 22 -2.02 -27.64 9.83
C LYS A 22 -1.42 -26.50 9.01
N VAL A 23 -0.38 -25.87 9.55
CA VAL A 23 0.35 -24.78 8.88
C VAL A 23 1.73 -25.25 8.44
N SER A 24 2.10 -24.92 7.20
CA SER A 24 3.45 -25.05 6.67
C SER A 24 3.99 -23.67 6.32
N THR A 25 5.23 -23.38 6.70
CA THR A 25 5.96 -22.17 6.29
C THR A 25 6.94 -22.45 5.14
N ASN A 26 6.95 -23.69 4.63
CA ASN A 26 7.79 -24.08 3.50
C ASN A 26 7.13 -23.67 2.18
N VAL A 27 7.40 -22.44 1.76
CA VAL A 27 6.95 -21.92 0.47
C VAL A 27 7.89 -22.44 -0.62
N PRO A 28 7.37 -23.10 -1.68
CA PRO A 28 8.21 -23.66 -2.73
C PRO A 28 8.97 -22.57 -3.52
N PRO A 29 10.22 -22.83 -3.98
CA PRO A 29 11.03 -21.85 -4.70
C PRO A 29 10.33 -21.24 -5.93
N GLU A 30 9.50 -22.01 -6.62
CA GLU A 30 8.76 -21.61 -7.82
C GLU A 30 7.77 -20.47 -7.53
N ALA A 31 7.21 -20.41 -6.31
CA ALA A 31 6.34 -19.31 -5.91
C ALA A 31 7.12 -17.99 -5.85
N TYR A 32 8.35 -18.00 -5.33
CA TYR A 32 9.21 -16.82 -5.33
C TYR A 32 9.68 -16.45 -6.75
N GLN A 33 9.95 -17.44 -7.60
CA GLN A 33 10.26 -17.20 -9.01
C GLN A 33 9.10 -16.48 -9.71
N LEU A 34 7.86 -16.90 -9.48
CA LEU A 34 6.67 -16.21 -9.99
C LEU A 34 6.58 -14.76 -9.46
N MET A 35 6.77 -14.55 -8.15
CA MET A 35 6.74 -13.20 -7.55
C MET A 35 7.79 -12.27 -8.15
N SER A 36 8.95 -12.79 -8.53
CA SER A 36 10.03 -11.99 -9.14
C SER A 36 9.64 -11.37 -10.50
N LEU A 37 8.65 -11.95 -11.20
CA LEU A 37 8.13 -11.43 -12.46
C LEU A 37 7.22 -10.20 -12.26
N TYR A 38 6.69 -10.00 -11.05
CA TYR A 38 5.75 -8.95 -10.72
C TYR A 38 6.26 -8.12 -9.53
N PRO A 39 7.34 -7.33 -9.71
CA PRO A 39 7.84 -6.49 -8.64
C PRO A 39 6.74 -5.51 -8.18
N GLN A 40 6.61 -5.35 -6.87
CA GLN A 40 5.67 -4.38 -6.31
C GLN A 40 5.96 -3.00 -6.88
N ALA A 41 4.93 -2.34 -7.41
CA ALA A 41 5.08 -1.01 -7.95
C ALA A 41 5.70 -0.10 -6.89
N ARG A 42 6.79 0.59 -7.24
CA ARG A 42 7.34 1.63 -6.36
C ARG A 42 6.20 2.59 -6.08
N THR A 43 5.95 2.88 -4.81
CA THR A 43 5.02 3.94 -4.43
C THR A 43 5.54 5.24 -5.01
N ASN A 44 5.06 5.58 -6.18
CA ASN A 44 5.12 6.91 -6.74
C ASN A 44 3.70 7.45 -6.64
N ARG A 45 3.20 7.52 -5.40
CA ARG A 45 2.02 8.32 -5.13
C ARG A 45 2.54 9.75 -5.05
N PRO A 46 2.28 10.64 -6.04
CA PRO A 46 2.15 12.04 -5.68
C PRO A 46 1.14 12.03 -4.54
N GLY A 47 1.57 12.47 -3.35
CA GLY A 47 0.66 12.59 -2.22
C GLY A 47 -0.59 13.34 -2.68
N ILE A 48 -1.76 12.95 -2.18
CA ILE A 48 -2.91 13.83 -2.28
C ILE A 48 -2.53 15.07 -1.48
N GLU A 49 -2.10 16.12 -2.17
CA GLU A 49 -1.81 17.41 -1.56
C GLU A 49 -3.14 18.13 -1.38
N TYR A 50 -3.55 18.29 -0.13
CA TYR A 50 -4.70 19.13 0.18
C TYR A 50 -4.31 20.59 -0.05
N LEU A 51 -4.83 21.18 -1.13
CA LEU A 51 -4.76 22.61 -1.38
C LEU A 51 -5.94 23.28 -0.66
N PRO A 52 -5.71 24.05 0.44
CA PRO A 52 -6.78 24.68 1.20
C PRO A 52 -7.55 25.75 0.41
N TYR A 53 -7.01 26.18 -0.74
CA TYR A 53 -7.62 27.20 -1.59
C TYR A 53 -7.45 26.84 -3.08
N PRO A 54 -8.37 27.28 -3.96
CA PRO A 54 -8.23 27.09 -5.40
C PRO A 54 -6.97 27.78 -5.93
N ALA A 55 -6.18 27.09 -6.75
CA ALA A 55 -5.09 27.71 -7.48
C ALA A 55 -5.69 28.69 -8.50
N ILE A 56 -5.51 30.00 -8.28
CA ILE A 56 -5.90 31.02 -9.26
C ILE A 56 -4.95 30.88 -10.44
N PRO A 57 -5.44 30.59 -11.67
CA PRO A 57 -4.59 30.54 -12.85
C PRO A 57 -3.93 31.92 -13.01
N ARG A 58 -2.59 31.97 -12.99
CA ARG A 58 -1.88 33.21 -13.29
C ARG A 58 -2.10 33.52 -14.78
N PRO A 59 -2.55 34.72 -15.15
CA PRO A 59 -2.68 35.08 -16.56
C PRO A 59 -1.31 34.98 -17.23
N ASN A 60 -1.29 34.39 -18.42
CA ASN A 60 -0.07 34.17 -19.19
C ASN A 60 0.48 35.52 -19.67
N VAL A 61 1.64 35.93 -19.13
CA VAL A 61 2.29 37.24 -19.38
C VAL A 61 2.76 37.40 -20.83
N LYS A 62 2.54 36.43 -21.72
CA LYS A 62 3.05 36.43 -23.09
C LYS A 62 2.26 37.31 -24.09
N GLU A 63 1.16 37.95 -23.71
CA GLU A 63 0.34 38.75 -24.64
C GLU A 63 0.52 40.28 -24.54
N VAL A 64 1.34 40.80 -23.60
CA VAL A 64 1.51 42.27 -23.42
C VAL A 64 2.60 42.88 -24.32
N ASN A 65 3.31 42.08 -25.12
CA ASN A 65 4.31 42.57 -26.06
C ASN A 65 4.11 42.02 -27.48
N ARG A 66 2.99 42.41 -28.13
CA ARG A 66 2.84 42.30 -29.58
C ARG A 66 2.24 43.59 -30.15
#